data_AF-A0A947CNR8-F1
#
_entry.id   AF-A0A947CNR8-F1
#
_cell.length_a   1.000
_cell.length_b   1.000
_cell.length_c   1.000
_cell.angle_alpha   90.00
_cell.angle_beta   90.00
_cell.angle_gamma   90.00
#
_symmetry.space_group_name_H-M   'P 1'
#
loop_
_entity.id
_entity.type
_entity.pdbx_description
1 polymer ?
#
loop_
_entity_poly.entity_id
_entity_poly.type
_entity_poly.pdbx_seq_one_letter_code
_entity_poly.pdbx_strand_id
1 'polypeptide(L)'
;RKHRFEVEMLNNRFFSATLANITAMSALSSYLPDRDKATVMVKSKVSLRGKKPIKFVDHIYSGSGAMAAVGQARGLRVLIPLLINPFSPVEITGIELDVKVDYGTRFGTLRSLRVPSGELQPGKKSYVVVELERFDGKAITERIPFTVPKNVAGSIVKLEVTSGDAARIAAAPPENLDDLLDIFRSLLPGNTYAVTIYTANEGVAIGGQLVTDLPPSVADRLHPRSSTPRTKVYRPMARSVVPAKRVINGKVSTLIKVANQP
;
A
#
# COMPACT_ATOMS: atom_id res chain seq x y z
N ARG A 1 16.86 26.05 3.30
CA ARG A 1 17.01 26.56 4.69
C ARG A 1 16.25 25.63 5.63
N LYS A 2 16.74 25.36 6.84
CA LYS A 2 16.06 24.51 7.83
C LYS A 2 15.27 25.41 8.77
N HIS A 3 13.98 25.14 8.93
CA HIS A 3 13.11 25.85 9.86
C HIS A 3 12.57 24.87 10.88
N ARG A 4 12.33 25.35 12.10
CA ARG A 4 11.78 24.55 13.20
C ARG A 4 10.57 25.29 13.75
N PHE A 5 9.51 24.53 13.98
CA PHE A 5 8.33 24.99 14.70
C PHE A 5 8.13 24.10 15.91
N GLU A 6 7.77 24.72 17.01
CA GLU A 6 7.32 24.05 18.22
C GLU A 6 5.96 24.63 18.55
N VAL A 7 4.99 23.73 18.74
CA VAL A 7 3.61 24.12 19.00
C VAL A 7 3.09 23.23 20.11
N GLU A 8 2.66 23.86 21.19
CA GLU A 8 1.90 23.19 22.23
C GLU A 8 0.46 23.03 21.77
N MET A 9 -0.08 21.84 21.98
CA MET A 9 -1.41 21.50 21.50
C MET A 9 -2.27 20.97 22.63
N LEU A 10 -3.55 21.30 22.58
CA LEU A 10 -4.54 20.73 23.48
C LEU A 10 -4.55 19.19 23.32
N ASN A 11 -4.32 18.49 24.43
CA ASN A 11 -4.48 17.03 24.48
C ASN A 11 -5.96 16.67 24.60
N ASN A 12 -6.59 16.36 23.46
CA ASN A 12 -7.98 15.96 23.40
C ASN A 12 -8.19 14.81 22.40
N ARG A 13 -8.89 13.76 22.83
CA ARG A 13 -9.13 12.55 22.03
C ARG A 13 -9.76 12.79 20.65
N PHE A 14 -10.54 13.86 20.49
CA PHE A 14 -11.22 14.18 19.24
C PHE A 14 -10.53 15.27 18.43
N PHE A 15 -9.85 16.21 19.09
CA PHE A 15 -9.28 17.38 18.42
C PHE A 15 -7.77 17.27 18.15
N SER A 16 -7.01 16.50 18.93
CA SER A 16 -5.55 16.42 18.79
C SER A 16 -5.09 16.07 17.37
N ALA A 17 -5.76 15.10 16.72
CA ALA A 17 -5.40 14.69 15.36
C ALA A 17 -5.65 15.80 14.32
N THR A 18 -6.82 16.45 14.39
CA THR A 18 -7.18 17.55 13.49
C THR A 18 -6.26 18.75 13.70
N LEU A 19 -6.02 19.12 14.96
CA LEU A 19 -5.11 20.22 15.31
C LEU A 19 -3.69 19.92 14.83
N ALA A 20 -3.18 18.70 14.98
CA ALA A 20 -1.84 18.32 14.51
C ALA A 20 -1.71 18.51 12.99
N ASN A 21 -2.76 18.12 12.26
CA ASN A 21 -2.79 18.25 10.81
C ASN A 21 -2.84 19.72 10.37
N ILE A 22 -3.73 20.52 10.98
CA ILE A 22 -3.83 21.96 10.71
C ILE A 22 -2.50 22.65 11.01
N THR A 23 -1.92 22.40 12.19
CA THR A 23 -0.64 22.98 12.59
C THR A 23 0.49 22.61 11.63
N ALA A 24 0.58 21.34 11.21
CA ALA A 24 1.59 20.91 10.24
C ALA A 24 1.42 21.59 8.87
N MET A 25 0.18 21.73 8.41
CA MET A 25 -0.14 22.40 7.15
C MET A 25 0.13 23.92 7.22
N SER A 26 -0.25 24.59 8.31
CA SER A 26 0.00 26.03 8.54
C SER A 26 1.50 26.34 8.69
N ALA A 27 2.25 25.48 9.38
CA ALA A 27 3.70 25.59 9.46
C ALA A 27 4.34 25.56 8.06
N LEU A 28 3.86 24.68 7.17
CA LEU A 28 4.36 24.60 5.80
C LEU A 28 3.94 25.81 4.94
N SER A 29 2.70 26.27 5.05
CA SER A 29 2.17 27.39 4.24
C SER A 29 2.88 28.72 4.53
N SER A 30 3.36 28.91 5.76
CA SER A 30 4.13 30.11 6.13
C SER A 30 5.47 30.26 5.40
N TYR A 31 6.00 29.16 4.82
CA TYR A 31 7.32 29.15 4.17
C TYR A 31 7.31 28.83 2.69
N LEU A 32 6.30 28.10 2.22
CA LEU A 32 6.19 27.71 0.82
C LEU A 32 4.87 28.28 0.29
N PRO A 33 4.92 29.38 -0.49
CA PRO A 33 3.79 29.74 -1.35
C PRO A 33 3.46 28.52 -2.20
N ASP A 34 2.21 28.07 -2.15
CA ASP A 34 1.86 26.79 -2.76
C ASP A 34 2.18 26.83 -4.26
N ARG A 35 2.89 25.80 -4.72
CA ARG A 35 3.22 25.62 -6.14
C ARG A 35 2.49 24.39 -6.62
N ASP A 36 2.09 24.41 -7.89
CA ASP A 36 1.52 23.25 -8.53
C ASP A 36 2.53 22.08 -8.50
N LYS A 37 2.10 20.97 -7.90
CA LYS A 37 2.81 19.68 -7.78
C LYS A 37 4.04 19.68 -6.86
N ALA A 38 4.09 18.71 -5.94
CA ALA A 38 5.23 18.50 -5.05
C ALA A 38 5.49 17.02 -4.78
N THR A 39 6.77 16.66 -4.61
CA THR A 39 7.17 15.41 -3.97
C THR A 39 7.72 15.75 -2.59
N VAL A 40 7.25 15.07 -1.56
CA VAL A 40 7.62 15.35 -0.18
C VAL A 40 8.08 14.06 0.49
N MET A 41 9.27 14.10 1.08
CA MET A 41 9.70 13.07 2.02
C MET A 41 9.38 13.54 3.43
N VAL A 42 8.56 12.79 4.16
CA VAL A 42 8.20 13.11 5.56
C VAL A 42 8.70 11.99 6.46
N LYS A 43 9.65 12.30 7.33
CA LYS A 43 9.99 11.40 8.44
C LYS A 43 9.14 11.79 9.63
N SER A 44 8.33 10.84 10.10
CA SER A 44 7.46 11.05 11.26
C SER A 44 7.92 10.22 12.44
N LYS A 45 7.84 10.78 13.64
CA LYS A 45 7.98 10.05 14.90
C LYS A 45 6.83 10.44 15.83
N VAL A 46 6.00 9.47 16.18
CA VAL A 46 4.91 9.61 17.15
C VAL A 46 5.37 9.00 18.47
N SER A 47 5.49 9.83 19.49
CA SER A 47 5.93 9.46 20.83
C SER A 47 4.73 9.15 21.72
N LEU A 48 4.81 8.05 22.45
CA LEU A 48 3.73 7.52 23.28
C LEU A 48 4.24 7.33 24.71
N ARG A 49 3.46 7.69 25.74
CA ARG A 49 3.87 7.48 27.14
C ARG A 49 4.00 5.98 27.42
N GLY A 50 5.13 5.57 27.97
CA GLY A 50 5.37 4.17 28.39
C GLY A 50 5.47 3.15 27.24
N LYS A 51 5.49 3.57 25.97
CA LYS A 51 5.58 2.68 24.79
C LYS A 51 6.69 3.14 23.84
N LYS A 52 7.20 2.23 23.03
CA LYS A 52 8.16 2.58 21.96
C LYS A 52 7.50 3.48 20.92
N PRO A 53 8.19 4.52 20.41
CA PRO A 53 7.62 5.42 19.41
C PRO A 53 7.32 4.69 18.11
N ILE A 54 6.33 5.20 17.37
CA ILE A 54 6.03 4.76 16.00
C ILE A 54 6.77 5.68 15.03
N LYS A 55 7.43 5.12 14.03
CA LYS A 55 8.21 5.89 13.05
C LYS A 55 7.79 5.55 11.63
N PHE A 56 7.67 6.57 10.80
CA PHE A 56 7.38 6.44 9.37
C PHE A 56 8.40 7.21 8.54
N VAL A 57 8.71 6.68 7.36
CA VAL A 57 9.38 7.43 6.30
C VAL A 57 8.46 7.41 5.10
N ASP A 58 7.77 8.52 4.90
CA ASP A 58 6.82 8.72 3.83
C ASP A 58 7.50 9.41 2.66
N HIS A 59 7.03 9.05 1.48
CA HIS A 59 7.43 9.63 0.23
C HIS A 59 6.15 9.85 -0.57
N ILE A 60 5.72 11.10 -0.69
CA ILE A 60 4.36 11.43 -1.10
C ILE A 60 4.44 12.39 -2.28
N TYR A 61 3.73 12.04 -3.37
CA TYR A 61 3.46 12.97 -4.45
C TYR A 61 2.06 13.56 -4.26
N SER A 62 1.94 14.87 -4.48
CA SER A 62 0.67 15.57 -4.52
C SER A 62 0.64 16.49 -5.73
N GLY A 63 -0.40 16.38 -6.55
CA GLY A 63 -0.67 17.34 -7.62
C GLY A 63 -1.07 18.72 -7.10
N SER A 64 -1.63 18.77 -5.89
CA SER A 64 -2.12 19.95 -5.19
C SER A 64 -1.06 20.56 -4.26
N GLY A 65 0.22 20.39 -4.58
CA GLY A 65 1.31 21.01 -3.83
C GLY A 65 1.71 20.29 -2.54
N ALA A 66 2.68 20.89 -1.82
CA ALA A 66 3.37 20.24 -0.72
C ALA A 66 2.51 20.11 0.56
N MET A 67 1.55 21.02 0.76
CA MET A 67 0.63 20.98 1.90
C MET A 67 -0.24 19.73 1.86
N ALA A 68 -0.85 19.45 0.70
CA ALA A 68 -1.65 18.26 0.49
C ALA A 68 -0.80 16.96 0.59
N ALA A 69 0.49 17.00 0.26
CA ALA A 69 1.39 15.86 0.48
C ALA A 69 1.65 15.63 1.98
N VAL A 70 1.96 16.66 2.76
CA VAL A 70 2.20 16.53 4.22
C VAL A 70 0.97 16.01 4.95
N GLY A 71 -0.24 16.47 4.59
CA GLY A 71 -1.49 15.99 5.20
C GLY A 71 -1.74 14.49 5.00
N GLN A 72 -1.07 13.85 4.02
CA GLN A 72 -1.16 12.40 3.78
C GLN A 72 -0.13 11.58 4.58
N ALA A 73 0.77 12.22 5.33
CA ALA A 73 1.81 11.55 6.10
C ALA A 73 1.23 10.59 7.14
N ARG A 74 1.79 9.38 7.22
CA ARG A 74 1.30 8.33 8.13
C ARG A 74 1.46 8.72 9.59
N GLY A 75 2.46 9.54 9.92
CA GLY A 75 2.62 10.11 11.26
C GLY A 75 1.43 10.91 11.76
N LEU A 76 0.72 11.61 10.85
CA LEU A 76 -0.51 12.33 11.18
C LEU A 76 -1.73 11.41 11.10
N ARG A 77 -1.78 10.51 10.11
CA ARG A 77 -2.92 9.61 9.91
C ARG A 77 -3.07 8.56 11.02
N VAL A 78 -1.98 8.18 11.69
CA VAL A 78 -2.00 7.18 12.78
C VAL A 78 -2.63 7.73 14.06
N LEU A 79 -2.75 9.06 14.21
CA LEU A 79 -3.24 9.67 15.45
C LEU A 79 -4.68 9.31 15.75
N ILE A 80 -5.54 9.33 14.74
CA ILE A 80 -6.96 8.96 14.90
C ILE A 80 -7.09 7.52 15.41
N PRO A 81 -6.61 6.48 14.71
CA PRO A 81 -6.77 5.12 15.18
C PRO A 81 -6.04 4.83 16.50
N LEU A 82 -5.07 5.64 16.94
CA LEU A 82 -4.51 5.57 18.30
C LEU A 82 -5.45 6.18 19.34
N LEU A 83 -6.00 7.36 19.08
CA LEU A 83 -6.84 8.11 20.04
C LEU A 83 -8.23 7.49 20.23
N ILE A 84 -8.78 6.87 19.19
CA ILE A 84 -10.11 6.23 19.20
C ILE A 84 -10.03 4.69 19.12
N ASN A 85 -8.92 4.09 19.55
CA ASN A 85 -8.78 2.63 19.59
C ASN A 85 -9.72 2.01 20.64
N PRO A 86 -10.22 0.77 20.43
CA PRO A 86 -11.15 0.12 21.36
C PRO A 86 -10.46 -0.63 22.53
N PHE A 87 -9.13 -0.69 22.57
CA PHE A 87 -8.40 -1.60 23.47
C PHE A 87 -8.03 -0.95 24.79
N SER A 88 -7.30 0.17 24.73
CA SER A 88 -6.81 0.87 25.92
C SER A 88 -6.47 2.32 25.59
N PRO A 89 -6.66 3.27 26.53
CA PRO A 89 -6.24 4.65 26.31
C PRO A 89 -4.76 4.76 25.96
N VAL A 90 -4.44 5.62 24.99
CA VAL A 90 -3.07 5.92 24.57
C VAL A 90 -2.80 7.39 24.79
N GLU A 91 -1.73 7.70 25.50
CA GLU A 91 -1.25 9.07 25.64
C GLU A 91 -0.13 9.35 24.63
N ILE A 92 -0.45 10.22 23.66
CA ILE A 92 0.52 10.72 22.67
C ILE A 92 1.24 11.92 23.31
N THR A 93 2.55 11.78 23.54
CA THR A 93 3.36 12.83 24.18
C THR A 93 3.98 13.80 23.20
N GLY A 94 3.98 13.47 21.91
CA GLY A 94 4.46 14.37 20.86
C GLY A 94 4.52 13.74 19.49
N ILE A 95 4.54 14.59 18.46
CA ILE A 95 4.69 14.21 17.06
C ILE A 95 5.79 15.07 16.47
N GLU A 96 6.82 14.44 15.92
CA GLU A 96 7.90 15.12 15.22
C GLU A 96 7.78 14.81 13.73
N LEU A 97 7.78 15.86 12.89
CA LEU A 97 7.77 15.76 11.44
C LEU A 97 9.01 16.45 10.87
N ASP A 98 9.88 15.68 10.21
CA ASP A 98 10.99 16.19 9.40
C ASP A 98 10.59 16.10 7.92
N VAL A 99 10.27 17.26 7.35
CA VAL A 99 9.68 17.42 6.01
C VAL A 99 10.76 17.93 5.05
N LYS A 100 11.02 17.18 3.98
CA LYS A 100 11.84 17.61 2.85
C LYS A 100 10.97 17.70 1.60
N VAL A 101 10.83 18.90 1.05
CA VAL A 101 10.10 19.14 -0.20
C VAL A 101 11.10 19.13 -1.36
N ASP A 102 10.85 18.29 -2.35
CA ASP A 102 11.61 18.19 -3.59
C ASP A 102 10.66 18.32 -4.79
N TYR A 103 10.97 19.24 -5.69
CA TYR A 103 10.19 19.48 -6.90
C TYR A 103 10.72 18.60 -8.03
N GLY A 104 10.30 17.33 -8.02
CA GLY A 104 10.38 16.42 -9.15
C GLY A 104 11.78 15.91 -9.49
N THR A 105 12.06 14.65 -9.14
CA THR A 105 13.00 13.79 -9.91
C THR A 105 12.87 12.31 -9.55
N ARG A 106 12.43 11.97 -8.33
CA ARG A 106 12.50 10.60 -7.79
C ARG A 106 11.13 9.97 -7.55
N PHE A 107 10.24 10.05 -8.53
CA PHE A 107 8.88 9.51 -8.48
C PHE A 107 8.56 8.64 -9.71
N GLY A 108 7.66 7.66 -9.55
CA GLY A 108 7.07 6.92 -10.66
C GLY A 108 5.71 6.30 -10.30
N THR A 109 4.73 6.45 -11.17
CA THR A 109 3.42 5.80 -11.07
C THR A 109 3.45 4.48 -11.84
N LEU A 110 3.10 3.37 -11.18
CA LEU A 110 2.94 2.07 -11.83
C LEU A 110 1.83 2.14 -12.90
N ARG A 111 2.19 1.91 -14.17
CA ARG A 111 1.26 1.90 -15.31
C ARG A 111 0.97 0.51 -15.81
N SER A 112 2.00 -0.30 -15.99
CA SER A 112 1.86 -1.66 -16.49
C SER A 112 2.82 -2.60 -15.80
N LEU A 113 2.52 -3.90 -15.88
CA LEU A 113 3.45 -4.96 -15.51
C LEU A 113 3.42 -6.04 -16.58
N ARG A 114 4.55 -6.72 -16.76
CA ARG A 114 4.66 -7.94 -17.56
C ARG A 114 5.61 -8.92 -16.90
N VAL A 115 5.31 -10.21 -17.03
CA VAL A 115 6.23 -11.28 -16.67
C VAL A 115 6.84 -11.80 -17.97
N PRO A 116 8.18 -11.77 -18.14
CA PRO A 116 8.78 -12.16 -19.42
C PRO A 116 8.61 -13.63 -19.79
N SER A 117 8.45 -14.49 -18.79
CA SER A 117 8.01 -15.86 -19.01
C SER A 117 6.48 -15.92 -19.01
N GLY A 118 5.89 -16.61 -19.98
CA GLY A 118 4.43 -16.84 -20.02
C GLY A 118 3.91 -17.71 -18.87
N GLU A 119 4.80 -18.37 -18.13
CA GLU A 119 4.46 -19.27 -17.02
C GLU A 119 5.47 -19.16 -15.87
N LEU A 120 4.98 -19.11 -14.63
CA LEU A 120 5.83 -19.09 -13.44
C LEU A 120 6.28 -20.49 -13.04
N GLN A 121 7.53 -20.60 -12.57
CA GLN A 121 8.10 -21.86 -12.13
C GLN A 121 7.99 -21.98 -10.59
N PRO A 122 7.24 -22.97 -10.04
CA PRO A 122 7.11 -23.17 -8.59
C PRO A 122 8.45 -23.29 -7.88
N GLY A 123 8.57 -22.63 -6.73
CA GLY A 123 9.78 -22.68 -5.89
C GLY A 123 11.00 -21.94 -6.46
N LYS A 124 10.91 -21.32 -7.64
CA LYS A 124 12.02 -20.60 -8.27
C LYS A 124 11.89 -19.08 -8.08
N LYS A 125 13.03 -18.39 -8.15
CA LYS A 125 13.05 -16.92 -8.28
C LYS A 125 12.66 -16.54 -9.70
N SER A 126 11.85 -15.50 -9.81
CA SER A 126 11.45 -14.87 -11.07
C SER A 126 11.62 -13.35 -10.93
N TYR A 127 11.25 -12.61 -11.98
CA TYR A 127 11.18 -11.17 -11.94
C TYR A 127 10.00 -10.67 -12.77
N VAL A 128 9.38 -9.60 -12.28
CA VAL A 128 8.36 -8.85 -13.01
C VAL A 128 9.01 -7.60 -13.59
N VAL A 129 8.64 -7.26 -14.81
CA VAL A 129 9.04 -6.01 -15.45
C VAL A 129 7.89 -5.03 -15.27
N VAL A 130 8.13 -3.93 -14.56
CA VAL A 130 7.13 -2.88 -14.35
C VAL A 130 7.47 -1.65 -15.17
N GLU A 131 6.45 -1.01 -15.70
CA GLU A 131 6.55 0.29 -16.35
C GLU A 131 6.02 1.37 -15.41
N LEU A 132 6.84 2.39 -15.22
CA LEU A 132 6.58 3.51 -14.33
C LEU A 132 6.53 4.79 -15.17
N GLU A 133 5.44 5.53 -15.05
CA GLU A 133 5.36 6.88 -15.61
C GLU A 133 5.91 7.89 -14.61
N ARG A 134 6.90 8.66 -15.05
CA ARG A 134 7.48 9.76 -14.28
C ARG A 134 6.61 11.00 -14.34
N PHE A 135 6.94 11.99 -13.50
CA PHE A 135 6.24 13.28 -13.47
C PHE A 135 6.33 14.05 -14.81
N ASP A 136 7.37 13.81 -15.61
CA ASP A 136 7.58 14.41 -16.94
C ASP A 136 6.93 13.60 -18.07
N GLY A 137 6.07 12.64 -17.74
CA GLY A 137 5.37 11.77 -18.69
C GLY A 137 6.25 10.68 -19.30
N LYS A 138 7.56 10.66 -19.03
CA LYS A 138 8.46 9.63 -19.56
C LYS A 138 8.25 8.30 -18.84
N ALA A 139 8.15 7.23 -19.62
CA ALA A 139 8.13 5.86 -19.10
C ALA A 139 9.55 5.39 -18.75
N ILE A 140 9.68 4.69 -17.62
CA ILE A 140 10.89 3.96 -17.25
C ILE A 140 10.51 2.55 -16.82
N THR A 141 11.41 1.60 -17.07
CA THR A 141 11.17 0.18 -16.79
C THR A 141 12.09 -0.30 -15.67
N GLU A 142 11.54 -1.06 -14.71
CA GLU A 142 12.32 -1.68 -13.64
C GLU A 142 12.03 -3.19 -13.54
N ARG A 143 13.05 -3.99 -13.21
CA ARG A 143 12.95 -5.44 -13.02
C ARG A 143 12.92 -5.74 -11.52
N ILE A 144 11.81 -6.26 -11.04
CA ILE A 144 11.59 -6.50 -9.61
C ILE A 144 11.62 -8.00 -9.35
N PRO A 145 12.62 -8.52 -8.61
CA PRO A 145 12.70 -9.93 -8.30
C PRO A 145 11.60 -10.34 -7.32
N PHE A 146 11.11 -11.57 -7.44
CA PHE A 146 10.20 -12.18 -6.47
C PHE A 146 10.36 -13.71 -6.48
N THR A 147 9.93 -14.35 -5.39
CA THR A 147 9.94 -15.80 -5.27
C THR A 147 8.54 -16.37 -5.51
N VAL A 148 8.45 -17.40 -6.34
CA VAL A 148 7.21 -18.15 -6.57
C VAL A 148 7.12 -19.27 -5.53
N PRO A 149 6.08 -19.31 -4.68
CA PRO A 149 5.91 -20.40 -3.73
C PRO A 149 5.65 -21.75 -4.40
N LYS A 150 6.03 -22.86 -3.75
CA LYS A 150 5.81 -24.21 -4.28
C LYS A 150 4.34 -24.65 -4.28
N ASN A 151 3.56 -24.14 -3.33
CA ASN A 151 2.16 -24.50 -3.10
C ASN A 151 1.16 -23.84 -4.07
N VAL A 152 1.63 -23.04 -5.03
CA VAL A 152 0.79 -22.50 -6.14
C VAL A 152 0.99 -23.23 -7.46
N ALA A 153 1.75 -24.33 -7.47
CA ALA A 153 1.95 -25.11 -8.68
C ALA A 153 0.62 -25.53 -9.32
N GLY A 154 0.56 -25.47 -10.66
CA GLY A 154 -0.63 -25.81 -11.44
C GLY A 154 -1.79 -24.81 -11.35
N SER A 155 -1.66 -23.73 -10.56
CA SER A 155 -2.74 -22.75 -10.38
C SER A 155 -2.61 -21.53 -11.30
N ILE A 156 -3.70 -20.79 -11.47
CA ILE A 156 -3.66 -19.41 -11.99
C ILE A 156 -3.68 -18.47 -10.78
N VAL A 157 -2.64 -17.66 -10.65
CA VAL A 157 -2.50 -16.71 -9.55
C VAL A 157 -2.64 -15.27 -10.03
N LYS A 158 -3.08 -14.38 -9.14
CA LYS A 158 -2.97 -12.94 -9.35
C LYS A 158 -1.62 -12.47 -8.85
N LEU A 159 -0.78 -11.97 -9.75
CA LEU A 159 0.46 -11.28 -9.42
C LEU A 159 0.18 -9.78 -9.36
N GLU A 160 0.45 -9.16 -8.22
CA GLU A 160 0.26 -7.73 -8.00
C GLU A 160 1.58 -7.07 -7.61
N VAL A 161 1.83 -5.89 -8.17
CA VAL A 161 2.89 -4.99 -7.71
C VAL A 161 2.26 -3.69 -7.25
N THR A 162 2.61 -3.28 -6.04
CA THR A 162 2.13 -2.03 -5.43
C THR A 162 3.26 -1.39 -4.61
N SER A 163 3.10 -0.12 -4.24
CA SER A 163 3.94 0.52 -3.23
C SER A 163 3.73 -0.14 -1.86
N GLY A 164 4.79 -0.19 -1.04
CA GLY A 164 4.75 -0.86 0.26
C GLY A 164 3.71 -0.27 1.21
N ASP A 165 3.55 1.04 1.22
CA ASP A 165 2.57 1.77 2.04
C ASP A 165 1.11 1.55 1.61
N ALA A 166 0.87 1.13 0.37
CA ALA A 166 -0.43 0.71 -0.14
C ALA A 166 -0.64 -0.81 -0.09
N ALA A 167 0.39 -1.57 0.30
CA ALA A 167 0.31 -3.03 0.36
C ALA A 167 -0.59 -3.46 1.52
N ARG A 168 -1.52 -4.38 1.24
CA ARG A 168 -2.40 -4.95 2.28
C ARG A 168 -1.57 -5.60 3.37
N ILE A 169 -1.85 -5.32 4.62
CA ILE A 169 -1.19 -6.00 5.73
C ILE A 169 -1.79 -7.41 5.84
N ALA A 170 -0.94 -8.44 5.81
CA ALA A 170 -1.36 -9.81 6.06
C ALA A 170 -1.25 -10.10 7.57
N ALA A 171 -2.05 -9.39 8.36
CA ALA A 171 -2.12 -9.56 9.81
C ALA A 171 -3.56 -9.90 10.22
N ALA A 172 -3.69 -10.68 11.29
CA ALA A 172 -4.97 -10.82 11.98
C ALA A 172 -5.45 -9.44 12.49
N PRO A 173 -6.76 -9.23 12.63
CA PRO A 173 -7.26 -8.06 13.34
C PRO A 173 -6.59 -7.95 14.72
N PRO A 174 -6.17 -6.75 15.17
CA PRO A 174 -5.56 -6.59 16.48
C PRO A 174 -6.57 -6.94 17.59
N GLU A 175 -6.12 -7.63 18.62
CA GLU A 175 -6.94 -7.98 19.79
C GLU A 175 -6.65 -7.08 20.99
N ASN A 176 -5.48 -6.45 21.00
CA ASN A 176 -5.06 -5.50 22.04
C ASN A 176 -4.28 -4.31 21.44
N LEU A 177 -3.92 -3.36 22.32
CA LEU A 177 -3.18 -2.17 21.92
C LEU A 177 -1.79 -2.50 21.37
N ASP A 178 -1.08 -3.47 21.96
CA ASP A 178 0.27 -3.80 21.52
C ASP A 178 0.25 -4.42 20.11
N ASP A 179 -0.74 -5.25 19.79
CA ASP A 179 -0.95 -5.75 18.41
C ASP A 179 -1.17 -4.58 17.43
N LEU A 180 -2.00 -3.61 17.80
CA LEU A 180 -2.26 -2.43 16.96
C LEU A 180 -0.97 -1.63 16.72
N LEU A 181 -0.17 -1.43 17.76
CA LEU A 181 1.11 -0.73 17.67
C LEU A 181 2.11 -1.49 16.79
N ASP A 182 2.14 -2.82 16.88
CA ASP A 182 3.00 -3.67 16.06
C ASP A 182 2.57 -3.68 14.59
N ILE A 183 1.26 -3.66 14.32
CA ILE A 183 0.73 -3.44 12.97
C ILE A 183 1.26 -2.12 12.40
N PHE A 184 1.18 -1.01 13.14
CA PHE A 184 1.71 0.28 12.65
C PHE A 184 3.21 0.25 12.39
N ARG A 185 3.98 -0.43 13.24
CA ARG A 185 5.44 -0.59 13.06
C ARG A 185 5.78 -1.53 11.90
N SER A 186 4.88 -2.42 11.52
CA SER A 186 5.05 -3.35 10.39
C SER A 186 4.75 -2.74 9.01
N LEU A 187 4.17 -1.53 8.98
CA LEU A 187 3.81 -0.85 7.73
C LEU A 187 5.03 -0.61 6.86
N LEU A 188 5.00 -1.13 5.63
CA LEU A 188 6.10 -0.98 4.67
C LEU A 188 6.18 0.46 4.16
N PRO A 189 7.37 0.99 3.83
CA PRO A 189 7.50 2.34 3.28
C PRO A 189 7.12 2.41 1.79
N GLY A 190 6.71 3.58 1.31
CA GLY A 190 6.27 3.79 -0.08
C GLY A 190 7.38 3.71 -1.14
N ASN A 191 8.66 3.69 -0.74
CA ASN A 191 9.82 3.49 -1.61
C ASN A 191 10.23 2.00 -1.69
N THR A 192 9.26 1.10 -1.62
CA THR A 192 9.47 -0.34 -1.66
C THR A 192 8.40 -0.97 -2.54
N TYR A 193 8.80 -1.87 -3.44
CA TYR A 193 7.87 -2.71 -4.17
C TYR A 193 7.39 -3.84 -3.27
N ALA A 194 6.07 -3.94 -3.10
CA ALA A 194 5.42 -5.13 -2.57
C ALA A 194 4.91 -5.96 -3.74
N VAL A 195 5.63 -7.04 -4.08
CA VAL A 195 5.21 -8.01 -5.09
C VAL A 195 4.44 -9.12 -4.39
N THR A 196 3.12 -9.15 -4.54
CA THR A 196 2.23 -10.08 -3.83
C THR A 196 1.61 -11.06 -4.80
N ILE A 197 1.73 -12.35 -4.50
CA ILE A 197 1.01 -13.43 -5.18
C ILE A 197 -0.23 -13.73 -4.36
N TYR A 198 -1.40 -13.64 -5.01
CA TYR A 198 -2.65 -14.07 -4.43
C TYR A 198 -3.16 -15.33 -5.14
N THR A 199 -3.63 -16.28 -4.34
CA THR A 199 -4.42 -17.41 -4.84
C THR A 199 -5.87 -16.99 -4.95
N ALA A 200 -6.57 -17.51 -5.96
CA ALA A 200 -8.02 -17.54 -5.89
C ALA A 200 -8.36 -18.43 -4.69
N ASN A 201 -9.13 -17.93 -3.71
CA ASN A 201 -9.71 -18.83 -2.72
C ASN A 201 -10.50 -19.91 -3.49
N GLU A 202 -10.41 -21.15 -3.03
CA GLU A 202 -11.15 -22.34 -3.51
C GLU A 202 -12.68 -22.23 -3.29
N GLY A 203 -13.26 -21.06 -3.52
CA GLY A 203 -14.71 -20.86 -3.58
C GLY A 203 -15.30 -21.07 -4.98
N VAL A 204 -14.48 -21.17 -6.04
CA VAL A 204 -14.91 -21.49 -7.42
C VAL A 204 -13.71 -22.04 -8.21
N ALA A 205 -13.32 -23.28 -7.91
CA ALA A 205 -12.61 -24.20 -8.81
C ALA A 205 -12.60 -25.62 -8.19
N ILE A 206 -13.76 -26.16 -7.87
CA ILE A 206 -13.90 -27.63 -7.77
C ILE A 206 -14.55 -28.06 -9.08
N GLY A 207 -13.81 -28.84 -9.86
CA GLY A 207 -14.28 -29.49 -11.09
C GLY A 207 -13.83 -28.78 -12.37
N GLY A 208 -12.57 -28.93 -12.76
CA GLY A 208 -12.02 -28.47 -14.03
C GLY A 208 -12.66 -29.08 -15.29
N GLN A 209 -13.91 -28.73 -15.58
CA GLN A 209 -14.58 -28.97 -16.85
C GLN A 209 -15.40 -27.74 -17.24
N LEU A 210 -15.06 -27.16 -18.39
CA LEU A 210 -15.93 -26.25 -19.11
C LEU A 210 -17.03 -27.13 -19.75
N VAL A 211 -18.27 -27.04 -19.27
CA VAL A 211 -19.41 -27.68 -19.95
C VAL A 211 -19.75 -26.82 -21.16
N THR A 212 -19.17 -27.15 -22.31
CA THR A 212 -19.78 -26.87 -23.61
C THR A 212 -20.98 -27.77 -23.80
N ASP A 213 -22.08 -27.19 -24.28
CA ASP A 213 -23.40 -27.77 -24.57
C ASP A 213 -24.31 -28.09 -23.39
N LEU A 214 -24.96 -27.04 -22.86
CA LEU A 214 -26.23 -27.19 -22.15
C LEU A 214 -27.40 -27.09 -23.16
N PRO A 215 -28.32 -28.08 -23.18
CA PRO A 215 -29.55 -28.01 -23.96
C PRO A 215 -30.38 -26.75 -23.61
N PRO A 216 -31.08 -26.12 -24.59
CA PRO A 216 -31.84 -24.88 -24.37
C PRO A 216 -32.83 -24.94 -23.21
N SER A 217 -33.33 -26.13 -22.87
CA SER A 217 -34.32 -26.35 -21.81
C SER A 217 -33.79 -26.20 -20.38
N VAL A 218 -32.47 -26.10 -20.17
CA VAL A 218 -31.85 -25.87 -18.84
C VAL A 218 -31.35 -24.43 -18.68
N ALA A 219 -31.10 -23.71 -19.78
CA ALA A 219 -30.66 -22.31 -19.76
C ALA A 219 -31.69 -21.37 -19.11
N ASP A 220 -32.98 -21.61 -19.32
CA ASP A 220 -34.07 -20.77 -18.80
C ASP A 220 -34.30 -20.88 -17.29
N ARG A 221 -33.73 -21.90 -16.62
CA ARG A 221 -33.82 -22.04 -15.15
C ARG A 221 -32.61 -21.43 -14.41
N LEU A 222 -31.63 -20.90 -15.15
CA LEU A 222 -30.45 -20.24 -14.61
C LEU A 222 -30.48 -18.73 -14.82
N HIS A 223 -31.65 -18.10 -14.66
CA HIS A 223 -31.74 -16.66 -14.42
C HIS A 223 -31.77 -16.34 -12.92
N PRO A 224 -30.63 -16.27 -12.20
CA PRO A 224 -30.56 -15.43 -11.04
C PRO A 224 -30.63 -13.97 -11.51
N ARG A 225 -31.72 -13.28 -11.16
CA ARG A 225 -31.77 -11.81 -11.07
C ARG A 225 -30.79 -11.34 -9.98
N SER A 226 -29.52 -11.30 -10.31
CA SER A 226 -28.51 -10.40 -9.71
C SER A 226 -27.22 -10.52 -10.52
N SER A 227 -27.02 -9.57 -11.44
CA SER A 227 -25.72 -9.37 -12.10
C SER A 227 -24.77 -8.68 -11.11
N THR A 228 -24.27 -9.45 -10.16
CA THR A 228 -23.07 -9.05 -9.40
C THR A 228 -22.08 -10.19 -9.55
N PRO A 229 -21.00 -10.01 -10.33
CA PRO A 229 -19.93 -10.99 -10.37
C PRO A 229 -19.51 -11.28 -8.93
N ARG A 230 -19.65 -12.53 -8.47
CA ARG A 230 -19.10 -12.96 -7.18
C ARG A 230 -17.62 -12.60 -7.21
N THR A 231 -17.25 -11.54 -6.49
CA THR A 231 -15.89 -11.04 -6.48
C THR A 231 -15.04 -12.13 -5.86
N LYS A 232 -14.20 -12.78 -6.68
CA LYS A 232 -13.25 -13.78 -6.19
C LYS A 232 -12.41 -13.13 -5.10
N VAL A 233 -12.52 -13.63 -3.87
CA VAL A 233 -11.71 -13.15 -2.76
C VAL A 233 -10.33 -13.76 -2.92
N TYR A 234 -9.38 -12.92 -3.29
CA TYR A 234 -7.97 -13.28 -3.40
C TYR A 234 -7.29 -13.06 -2.05
N ARG A 235 -6.74 -14.12 -1.45
CA ARG A 235 -5.94 -14.02 -0.21
C ARG A 235 -4.46 -13.90 -0.55
N PRO A 236 -3.71 -12.97 0.10
CA PRO A 236 -2.28 -12.85 -0.14
C PRO A 236 -1.60 -14.12 0.36
N MET A 237 -0.87 -14.80 -0.51
CA MET A 237 -0.22 -16.06 -0.16
C MET A 237 1.28 -15.87 0.09
N ALA A 238 1.92 -15.01 -0.71
CA ALA A 238 3.32 -14.67 -0.54
C ALA A 238 3.59 -13.24 -0.97
N ARG A 239 4.53 -12.59 -0.29
CA ARG A 239 5.01 -11.26 -0.63
C ARG A 239 6.52 -11.23 -0.67
N SER A 240 7.05 -10.73 -1.77
CA SER A 240 8.45 -10.27 -1.86
C SER A 240 8.48 -8.76 -1.68
N VAL A 241 9.40 -8.28 -0.85
CA VAL A 241 9.57 -6.86 -0.52
C VAL A 241 10.92 -6.42 -1.08
N VAL A 242 10.91 -5.49 -2.04
CA VAL A 242 12.12 -5.07 -2.76
C VAL A 242 12.29 -3.55 -2.67
N PRO A 243 13.42 -3.02 -2.17
CA PRO A 243 13.67 -1.59 -2.17
C PRO A 243 13.59 -0.99 -3.57
N ALA A 244 12.95 0.17 -3.67
CA ALA A 244 12.83 0.92 -4.91
C ALA A 244 13.87 2.04 -4.97
N LYS A 245 14.30 2.40 -6.18
CA LYS A 245 15.18 3.56 -6.40
C LYS A 245 14.45 4.90 -6.27
N ARG A 246 13.11 4.87 -6.21
CA ARG A 246 12.21 6.01 -6.26
C ARG A 246 10.96 5.77 -5.43
N VAL A 247 10.20 6.83 -5.24
CA VAL A 247 8.84 6.77 -4.71
C VAL A 247 7.94 6.09 -5.73
N ILE A 248 7.16 5.12 -5.29
CA ILE A 248 6.23 4.38 -6.16
C ILE A 248 4.81 4.77 -5.78
N ASN A 249 3.98 5.07 -6.78
CA ASN A 249 2.54 5.19 -6.60
C ASN A 249 1.78 4.18 -7.47
N GLY A 250 0.56 3.91 -7.06
CA GLY A 250 -0.37 3.08 -7.81
C GLY A 250 -0.14 1.59 -7.60
N LYS A 251 -0.85 0.82 -8.40
CA LYS A 251 -0.92 -0.63 -8.30
C LYS A 251 -1.26 -1.20 -9.66
N VAL A 252 -0.56 -2.25 -10.03
CA VAL A 252 -0.76 -3.01 -11.27
C VAL A 252 -0.87 -4.49 -10.92
N SER A 253 -1.67 -5.22 -11.67
CA SER A 253 -1.79 -6.67 -11.47
C SER A 253 -2.08 -7.40 -12.77
N THR A 254 -1.66 -8.67 -12.85
CA THR A 254 -2.03 -9.57 -13.93
C THR A 254 -2.39 -10.95 -13.38
N LEU A 255 -3.13 -11.74 -14.17
CA LEU A 255 -3.27 -13.17 -13.92
C LEU A 255 -2.15 -13.91 -14.66
N ILE A 256 -1.55 -14.91 -14.01
CA ILE A 256 -0.49 -15.70 -14.60
C ILE A 256 -0.60 -17.16 -14.18
N LYS A 257 -0.34 -18.06 -15.14
CA LYS A 257 -0.28 -19.49 -14.88
C LYS A 257 1.03 -19.84 -14.17
N VAL A 258 0.94 -20.75 -13.20
CA VAL A 258 2.09 -21.38 -12.58
C VAL A 258 2.21 -22.80 -13.14
N ALA A 259 3.40 -23.19 -13.55
CA ALA A 259 3.68 -24.54 -14.02
C ALA A 259 3.34 -25.58 -12.95
N ASN A 260 3.11 -26.82 -13.37
CA ASN A 260 2.97 -27.94 -12.44
C ASN A 260 4.29 -28.15 -11.68
N GLN A 261 4.22 -28.85 -10.53
CA GLN A 261 5.45 -29.32 -9.90
C GLN A 261 6.12 -30.33 -10.84
N PRO A 262 7.44 -30.25 -11.04
CA PRO A 262 8.17 -31.33 -11.68
C PRO A 262 8.09 -32.62 -10.86
#